data_AF-A0A3D3RQZ2-F1
#
_entry.id   AF-A0A3D3RQZ2-F1
#
_cell.length_a   1.000
_cell.length_b   1.000
_cell.length_c   1.000
_cell.angle_alpha   90.00
_cell.angle_beta   90.00
_cell.angle_gamma   90.00
#
_symmetry.space_group_name_H-M   'P 1'
#
loop_
_entity.id
_entity.type
_entity.pdbx_description
1 polymer ?
#
loop_
_entity_poly.entity_id
_entity_poly.type
_entity_poly.pdbx_seq_one_letter_code
_entity_poly.pdbx_strand_id
1 'polypeptide(L)'
;DKEMIVIADVCLCEYTSHGHCGLVHEGEILNDETLPLLTKMAVTCAKAGADIIAPSDMMDGDVEAIRKGLDDNGFIHTVIMAYSAKYASGYYSPFRDAADSAPCFGDRKTYQMDVCNGREGLLEVQKDLEEGADIVMVKPALAYLDVLSAVSKMTDYPLAAYNVSGEYSMVKAAAMNGWIDEKRIVMENMIAMKRAGAKILITYHALDVAEWLKEMEK
;
A
#
# COMPACT_ATOMS: atom_id res chain seq x y z
N ASP A 1 17.71 6.16 21.84
CA ASP A 1 17.25 7.01 20.73
C ASP A 1 16.18 6.28 19.95
N LYS A 2 15.10 6.95 19.52
CA LYS A 2 14.12 6.31 18.62
C LYS A 2 14.59 6.54 17.19
N GLU A 3 15.07 5.47 16.57
CA GLU A 3 15.46 5.47 15.16
C GLU A 3 14.20 5.49 14.28
N MET A 4 14.22 6.31 13.22
CA MET A 4 13.11 6.44 12.28
C MET A 4 13.15 5.25 11.32
N ILE A 5 12.04 4.53 11.21
CA ILE A 5 11.88 3.46 10.21
C ILE A 5 11.64 4.08 8.83
N VAL A 6 12.42 3.66 7.84
CA VAL A 6 12.31 4.07 6.45
C VAL A 6 11.65 2.96 5.63
N ILE A 7 10.48 3.25 5.08
CA ILE A 7 9.73 2.36 4.19
C ILE A 7 9.85 2.90 2.76
N ALA A 8 10.39 2.11 1.84
CA ALA A 8 10.53 2.47 0.44
C ALA A 8 9.45 1.77 -0.41
N ASP A 9 8.64 2.54 -1.14
CA ASP A 9 7.75 1.98 -2.15
C ASP A 9 8.58 1.44 -3.33
N VAL A 10 8.22 0.26 -3.82
CA VAL A 10 8.82 -0.34 -5.02
C VAL A 10 7.72 -0.48 -6.07
N CYS A 11 7.81 0.38 -7.08
CA CYS A 11 6.87 0.42 -8.21
C CYS A 11 7.49 1.24 -9.35
N LEU A 12 7.22 0.88 -10.61
CA LEU A 12 7.78 1.63 -11.74
C LEU A 12 6.95 2.85 -12.16
N CYS A 13 5.75 3.05 -11.61
CA CYS A 13 4.83 4.06 -12.14
C CYS A 13 5.31 5.50 -12.00
N GLU A 14 6.18 5.80 -11.04
CA GLU A 14 6.79 7.13 -10.85
C GLU A 14 8.03 7.37 -11.75
N TYR A 15 8.50 6.32 -12.44
CA TYR A 15 9.73 6.34 -13.23
C TYR A 15 9.49 6.02 -14.72
N THR A 16 8.24 5.74 -15.11
CA THR A 16 7.86 5.43 -16.49
C THR A 16 7.17 6.61 -17.15
N SER A 17 7.37 6.77 -18.46
CA SER A 17 6.71 7.83 -19.23
C SER A 17 5.21 7.60 -19.46
N HIS A 18 4.70 6.41 -19.11
CA HIS A 18 3.31 6.01 -19.34
C HIS A 18 2.50 5.86 -18.04
N GLY A 19 3.12 5.97 -16.86
CA GLY A 19 2.42 5.95 -15.56
C GLY A 19 1.85 4.58 -15.16
N HIS A 20 2.33 3.48 -15.74
CA HIS A 20 1.95 2.10 -15.35
C HIS A 20 2.98 1.48 -14.41
N CYS A 21 2.55 0.52 -13.60
CA CYS A 21 3.38 -0.07 -12.55
C CYS A 21 4.46 -1.03 -13.07
N GLY A 22 4.32 -1.50 -14.31
CA GLY A 22 5.23 -2.40 -14.99
C GLY A 22 5.59 -1.95 -16.41
N LEU A 23 6.43 -2.74 -17.06
CA LEU A 23 6.78 -2.57 -18.47
C LEU A 23 5.56 -2.73 -19.38
N VAL A 24 5.55 -1.97 -20.47
CA VAL A 24 4.46 -2.00 -21.46
C VAL A 24 4.98 -2.49 -22.81
N HIS A 25 4.28 -3.43 -23.42
CA HIS A 25 4.48 -3.83 -24.81
C HIS A 25 3.13 -3.92 -25.53
N GLU A 26 2.99 -3.21 -26.66
CA GLU A 26 1.76 -3.17 -27.46
C GLU A 26 0.46 -2.87 -26.67
N GLY A 27 0.59 -2.13 -25.56
CA GLY A 27 -0.54 -1.76 -24.69
C GLY A 27 -0.84 -2.75 -23.55
N GLU A 28 -0.11 -3.87 -23.50
CA GLU A 28 -0.17 -4.85 -22.42
C GLU A 28 0.93 -4.59 -21.38
N ILE A 29 0.62 -4.86 -20.12
CA ILE A 29 1.57 -4.74 -19.01
C ILE A 29 2.23 -6.12 -18.85
N LEU A 30 3.55 -6.16 -19.01
CA LEU A 30 4.32 -7.40 -19.02
C LEU A 30 4.73 -7.78 -17.60
N ASN A 31 4.14 -8.84 -17.05
CA ASN A 31 4.37 -9.29 -15.68
C ASN A 31 5.84 -9.69 -15.45
N ASP A 32 6.27 -10.78 -16.09
CA ASP A 32 7.55 -11.43 -15.82
C ASP A 32 8.74 -10.54 -16.18
N GLU A 33 8.61 -9.74 -17.24
CA GLU A 33 9.64 -8.77 -17.66
C GLU A 33 9.75 -7.59 -16.68
N THR A 34 8.71 -7.32 -15.90
CA THR A 34 8.72 -6.28 -14.87
C THR A 34 9.46 -6.73 -13.60
N LEU A 35 9.33 -8.00 -13.19
CA LEU A 35 9.89 -8.51 -11.94
C LEU A 35 11.40 -8.24 -11.74
N PRO A 36 12.27 -8.41 -12.76
CA PRO A 36 13.70 -8.09 -12.61
C PRO A 36 13.98 -6.62 -12.31
N LEU A 37 13.14 -5.70 -12.81
CA LEU A 37 13.29 -4.27 -12.57
C LEU A 37 12.87 -3.89 -11.16
N LEU A 38 11.74 -4.43 -10.69
CA LEU A 38 11.26 -4.27 -9.31
C LEU A 38 12.30 -4.81 -8.32
N THR A 39 12.83 -6.01 -8.58
CA THR A 39 13.88 -6.64 -7.78
C THR A 39 15.13 -5.76 -7.69
N LYS A 40 15.58 -5.21 -8.84
CA LYS A 40 16.72 -4.29 -8.88
C LYS A 40 16.46 -3.01 -8.09
N MET A 41 15.24 -2.46 -8.17
CA MET A 41 14.83 -1.29 -7.39
C MET A 41 14.85 -1.58 -5.89
N ALA A 42 14.23 -2.70 -5.45
CA ALA A 42 14.22 -3.14 -4.06
C ALA A 42 15.63 -3.27 -3.47
N VAL A 43 16.54 -3.95 -4.18
CA VAL A 43 17.94 -4.08 -3.77
C VAL A 43 18.63 -2.71 -3.70
N THR A 44 18.31 -1.79 -4.60
CA THR A 44 18.87 -0.44 -4.60
C THR A 44 18.40 0.35 -3.37
N CYS A 45 17.11 0.27 -3.03
CA CYS A 45 16.55 0.88 -1.83
C CYS A 45 17.15 0.28 -0.54
N ALA A 46 17.29 -1.04 -0.47
CA ALA A 46 17.93 -1.71 0.67
C ALA A 46 19.41 -1.30 0.83
N LYS A 47 20.16 -1.21 -0.27
CA LYS A 47 21.56 -0.69 -0.27
C LYS A 47 21.65 0.76 0.23
N ALA A 48 20.60 1.56 -0.01
CA ALA A 48 20.52 2.94 0.45
C ALA A 48 20.10 3.06 1.94
N GLY A 49 19.72 1.95 2.58
CA GLY A 49 19.35 1.90 4.00
C GLY A 49 17.85 1.89 4.27
N ALA A 50 17.00 1.48 3.32
CA ALA A 50 15.60 1.24 3.61
C ALA A 50 15.44 0.03 4.57
N ASP A 51 14.66 0.21 5.64
CA ASP A 51 14.36 -0.84 6.61
C ASP A 51 13.30 -1.81 6.08
N ILE A 52 12.33 -1.27 5.34
CA ILE A 52 11.20 -2.01 4.77
C ILE A 52 11.07 -1.69 3.28
N ILE A 53 10.91 -2.74 2.47
CA ILE A 53 10.56 -2.66 1.05
C ILE A 53 9.07 -2.92 0.91
N ALA A 54 8.35 -2.05 0.21
CA ALA A 54 6.92 -2.14 0.05
C ALA A 54 6.53 -2.19 -1.44
N PRO A 55 6.50 -3.39 -2.07
CA PRO A 55 6.15 -3.52 -3.47
C PRO A 55 4.67 -3.23 -3.68
N SER A 56 4.37 -2.27 -4.56
CA SER A 56 3.03 -1.73 -4.76
C SER A 56 2.48 -1.94 -6.17
N ASP A 57 3.19 -2.68 -7.00
CA ASP A 57 2.89 -2.83 -8.42
C ASP A 57 1.75 -3.80 -8.75
N MET A 58 1.47 -4.80 -7.90
CA MET A 58 0.51 -5.89 -8.14
C MET A 58 0.89 -6.80 -9.32
N MET A 59 2.18 -7.00 -9.59
CA MET A 59 2.63 -8.06 -10.49
C MET A 59 2.63 -9.40 -9.75
N ASP A 60 2.21 -10.47 -10.42
CA ASP A 60 2.24 -11.81 -9.88
C ASP A 60 3.70 -12.25 -9.61
N GLY A 61 3.99 -12.71 -8.39
CA GLY A 61 5.32 -13.19 -7.98
C GLY A 61 6.33 -12.10 -7.64
N ASP A 62 5.89 -10.85 -7.43
CA ASP A 62 6.76 -9.74 -7.05
C ASP A 62 7.44 -9.96 -5.70
N VAL A 63 6.71 -10.48 -4.70
CA VAL A 63 7.23 -10.79 -3.36
C VAL A 63 8.32 -11.85 -3.45
N GLU A 64 8.08 -12.97 -4.13
CA GLU A 64 9.09 -14.03 -4.27
C GLU A 64 10.35 -13.51 -4.97
N ALA A 65 10.18 -12.79 -6.09
CA ALA A 65 11.29 -12.25 -6.87
C ALA A 65 12.12 -11.24 -6.05
N ILE A 66 11.46 -10.33 -5.34
CA ILE A 66 12.11 -9.33 -4.49
C ILE A 66 12.81 -10.00 -3.31
N ARG A 67 12.15 -10.94 -2.61
CA ARG A 67 12.73 -11.69 -1.48
C ARG A 67 14.02 -12.38 -1.90
N LYS A 68 13.97 -13.10 -3.02
CA LYS A 68 15.14 -13.77 -3.58
C LYS A 68 16.26 -12.78 -3.93
N GLY A 69 15.92 -11.67 -4.59
CA GLY A 69 16.90 -10.67 -4.98
C GLY A 69 17.57 -9.96 -3.80
N LEU A 70 16.82 -9.68 -2.74
CA LEU A 70 17.35 -9.16 -1.48
C LEU A 70 18.31 -10.17 -0.84
N ASP A 71 17.91 -11.44 -0.75
CA ASP A 71 18.72 -12.51 -0.14
C ASP A 71 20.03 -12.76 -0.90
N ASP A 72 19.97 -12.85 -2.23
CA ASP A 72 21.14 -12.99 -3.10
C ASP A 72 22.14 -11.82 -2.95
N ASN A 73 21.68 -10.66 -2.48
CA ASN A 73 22.49 -9.47 -2.23
C ASN A 73 22.84 -9.26 -0.73
N GLY A 74 22.50 -10.22 0.15
CA GLY A 74 22.82 -10.18 1.57
C GLY A 74 21.84 -9.40 2.45
N PHE A 75 20.69 -8.98 1.92
CA PHE A 75 19.65 -8.22 2.62
C PHE A 75 18.58 -9.13 3.25
N ILE A 76 19.02 -10.21 3.89
CA ILE A 76 18.16 -11.29 4.44
C ILE A 76 17.24 -10.86 5.58
N HIS A 77 17.48 -9.68 6.17
CA HIS A 77 16.69 -9.13 7.28
C HIS A 77 15.84 -7.92 6.87
N THR A 78 15.92 -7.50 5.61
CA THR A 78 15.10 -6.41 5.10
C THR A 78 13.66 -6.90 4.96
N VAL A 79 12.74 -6.22 5.63
CA VAL A 79 11.33 -6.59 5.73
C VAL A 79 10.59 -6.29 4.42
N ILE A 80 9.68 -7.16 4.00
CA ILE A 80 8.77 -6.92 2.87
C ILE A 80 7.36 -6.63 3.38
N MET A 81 6.83 -5.44 3.06
CA MET A 81 5.45 -5.04 3.29
C MET A 81 4.67 -5.04 1.98
N ALA A 82 4.10 -6.20 1.61
CA ALA A 82 3.43 -6.38 0.34
C ALA A 82 2.07 -5.66 0.29
N TYR A 83 1.80 -5.01 -0.85
CA TYR A 83 0.48 -4.42 -1.14
C TYR A 83 -0.51 -5.48 -1.65
N SER A 84 -0.63 -6.58 -0.92
CA SER A 84 -1.29 -7.82 -1.32
C SER A 84 -2.71 -7.65 -1.84
N ALA A 85 -3.53 -6.84 -1.15
CA ALA A 85 -4.91 -6.57 -1.56
C ALA A 85 -5.05 -5.12 -2.00
N LYS A 86 -4.51 -4.79 -3.19
CA LYS A 86 -4.61 -3.46 -3.80
C LYS A 86 -5.62 -3.43 -4.94
N TYR A 87 -6.69 -2.68 -4.72
CA TYR A 87 -7.83 -2.60 -5.62
C TYR A 87 -7.71 -1.49 -6.66
N ALA A 88 -8.33 -1.67 -7.83
CA ALA A 88 -8.47 -0.69 -8.91
C ALA A 88 -9.49 0.41 -8.54
N SER A 89 -9.17 1.19 -7.51
CA SER A 89 -10.12 2.09 -6.85
C SER A 89 -10.17 3.51 -7.45
N GLY A 90 -11.35 4.12 -7.35
CA GLY A 90 -11.55 5.56 -7.61
C GLY A 90 -10.98 6.49 -6.53
N TYR A 91 -10.55 5.96 -5.36
CA TYR A 91 -10.02 6.77 -4.27
C TYR A 91 -8.59 7.31 -4.50
N TYR A 92 -7.91 6.93 -5.60
CA TYR A 92 -6.52 7.30 -5.82
C TYR A 92 -6.30 8.63 -6.54
N SER A 93 -7.37 9.28 -7.04
CA SER A 93 -7.20 10.46 -7.91
C SER A 93 -6.31 11.55 -7.30
N PRO A 94 -6.47 11.97 -6.03
CA PRO A 94 -5.61 13.01 -5.48
C PRO A 94 -4.14 12.59 -5.31
N PHE A 95 -3.86 11.28 -5.21
CA PHE A 95 -2.48 10.78 -5.17
C PHE A 95 -1.86 10.83 -6.58
N ARG A 96 -2.63 10.49 -7.61
CA ARG A 96 -2.14 10.53 -9.00
C ARG A 96 -1.74 11.95 -9.42
N ASP A 97 -2.48 12.94 -8.95
CA ASP A 97 -2.13 14.36 -9.16
C ASP A 97 -0.85 14.74 -8.41
N ALA A 98 -0.65 14.23 -7.19
CA ALA A 98 0.53 14.52 -6.38
C ALA A 98 1.81 13.81 -6.87
N ALA A 99 1.66 12.59 -7.41
CA ALA A 99 2.76 11.73 -7.85
C ALA A 99 3.04 11.81 -9.36
N ASP A 100 2.29 12.63 -10.11
CA ASP A 100 2.33 12.72 -11.58
C ASP A 100 2.32 11.34 -12.28
N SER A 101 1.53 10.40 -11.73
CA SER A 101 1.58 8.97 -12.09
C SER A 101 0.29 8.46 -12.71
N ALA A 102 -0.56 9.37 -13.22
CA ALA A 102 -1.76 9.00 -13.95
C ALA A 102 -1.38 8.20 -15.21
N PRO A 103 -2.03 7.04 -15.48
CA PRO A 103 -1.72 6.26 -16.67
C PRO A 103 -2.05 7.07 -17.93
N CYS A 104 -1.10 7.16 -18.86
CA CYS A 104 -1.29 7.93 -20.10
C CYS A 104 -2.29 7.26 -21.07
N PHE A 105 -2.57 5.97 -20.87
CA PHE A 105 -3.56 5.20 -21.62
C PHE A 105 -4.17 4.10 -20.74
N GLY A 106 -5.38 3.66 -21.10
CA GLY A 106 -6.06 2.56 -20.43
C GLY A 106 -6.36 2.83 -18.96
N ASP A 107 -6.36 1.76 -18.16
CA ASP A 107 -6.49 1.81 -16.70
C ASP A 107 -5.59 0.75 -16.05
N ARG A 108 -5.69 0.59 -14.73
CA ARG A 108 -4.86 -0.36 -13.96
C ARG A 108 -5.59 -1.67 -13.64
N LYS A 109 -6.75 -1.94 -14.25
CA LYS A 109 -7.61 -3.09 -13.89
C LYS A 109 -7.05 -4.45 -14.31
N THR A 110 -6.02 -4.48 -15.15
CA THR A 110 -5.39 -5.74 -15.57
C THR A 110 -4.45 -6.32 -14.51
N TYR A 111 -4.13 -5.56 -13.46
CA TYR A 111 -3.25 -5.98 -12.37
C TYR A 111 -3.77 -5.53 -10.99
N GLN A 112 -4.42 -4.36 -10.88
CA GLN A 112 -5.14 -4.00 -9.66
C GLN A 112 -6.49 -4.69 -9.62
N MET A 113 -6.86 -5.17 -8.44
CA MET A 113 -8.02 -6.04 -8.25
C MET A 113 -9.35 -5.35 -8.51
N ASP A 114 -10.35 -6.11 -8.97
CA ASP A 114 -11.71 -5.60 -9.09
C ASP A 114 -12.30 -5.31 -7.69
N VAL A 115 -12.86 -4.11 -7.51
CA VAL A 115 -13.50 -3.66 -6.28
C VAL A 115 -14.70 -4.52 -5.87
N CYS A 116 -15.26 -5.30 -6.79
CA CYS A 116 -16.34 -6.24 -6.52
C CYS A 116 -15.88 -7.51 -5.77
N ASN A 117 -14.58 -7.78 -5.72
CA ASN A 117 -14.03 -9.07 -5.29
C ASN A 117 -13.44 -9.02 -3.87
N GLY A 118 -14.25 -9.42 -2.88
CA GLY A 118 -13.75 -9.58 -1.50
C GLY A 118 -12.91 -10.84 -1.29
N ARG A 119 -13.20 -11.94 -2.01
CA ARG A 119 -12.50 -13.23 -1.84
C ARG A 119 -11.12 -13.27 -2.49
N GLU A 120 -10.97 -12.60 -3.63
CA GLU A 120 -9.69 -12.52 -4.34
C GLU A 120 -8.61 -11.89 -3.46
N GLY A 121 -8.96 -10.87 -2.65
CA GLY A 121 -7.98 -10.21 -1.78
C GLY A 121 -7.42 -11.11 -0.70
N LEU A 122 -8.19 -12.11 -0.27
CA LEU A 122 -7.71 -13.14 0.66
C LEU A 122 -6.76 -14.13 -0.02
N LEU A 123 -7.00 -14.44 -1.30
CA LEU A 123 -6.13 -15.32 -2.07
C LEU A 123 -4.77 -14.66 -2.34
N GLU A 124 -4.76 -13.39 -2.74
CA GLU A 124 -3.50 -12.66 -2.97
C GLU A 124 -2.71 -12.49 -1.68
N VAL A 125 -3.38 -12.14 -0.56
CA VAL A 125 -2.72 -12.11 0.75
C VAL A 125 -2.10 -13.47 1.12
N GLN A 126 -2.80 -14.57 0.84
CA GLN A 126 -2.26 -15.89 1.13
C GLN A 126 -1.01 -16.20 0.28
N LYS A 127 -1.04 -15.88 -1.02
CA LYS A 127 0.11 -16.07 -1.91
C LYS A 127 1.33 -15.26 -1.44
N ASP A 128 1.16 -13.97 -1.18
CA ASP A 128 2.25 -13.12 -0.71
C ASP A 128 2.90 -13.64 0.58
N LEU A 129 2.09 -14.18 1.50
CA LEU A 129 2.61 -14.82 2.72
C LEU A 129 3.40 -16.10 2.41
N GLU A 130 2.95 -16.90 1.45
CA GLU A 130 3.66 -18.10 0.98
C GLU A 130 4.99 -17.74 0.26
N GLU A 131 5.01 -16.59 -0.41
CA GLU A 131 6.18 -16.04 -1.12
C GLU A 131 7.19 -15.32 -0.20
N GLY A 132 6.82 -15.06 1.05
CA GLY A 132 7.72 -14.54 2.08
C GLY A 132 7.50 -13.07 2.47
N ALA A 133 6.30 -12.53 2.29
CA ALA A 133 5.93 -11.23 2.85
C ALA A 133 5.91 -11.28 4.39
N ASP A 134 6.53 -10.29 5.02
CA ASP A 134 6.55 -10.13 6.48
C ASP A 134 5.33 -9.36 6.99
N ILE A 135 4.80 -8.46 6.17
CA ILE A 135 3.64 -7.62 6.44
C ILE A 135 2.78 -7.60 5.18
N VAL A 136 1.47 -7.77 5.33
CA VAL A 136 0.51 -7.69 4.22
C VAL A 136 -0.37 -6.45 4.39
N MET A 137 -0.88 -5.91 3.28
CA MET A 137 -1.65 -4.67 3.29
C MET A 137 -2.94 -4.76 2.48
N VAL A 138 -3.98 -4.07 2.95
CA VAL A 138 -5.18 -3.74 2.15
C VAL A 138 -5.17 -2.25 1.78
N LYS A 139 -5.42 -1.96 0.50
CA LYS A 139 -5.48 -0.61 -0.06
C LYS A 139 -6.58 -0.51 -1.12
N PRO A 140 -7.52 0.45 -1.01
CA PRO A 140 -7.77 1.41 0.07
C PRO A 140 -8.22 0.78 1.40
N ALA A 141 -8.40 1.59 2.46
CA ALA A 141 -8.79 1.07 3.78
C ALA A 141 -10.28 1.23 4.09
N LEU A 142 -10.83 2.45 4.03
CA LEU A 142 -12.14 2.76 4.63
C LEU A 142 -13.29 2.00 3.96
N ALA A 143 -13.26 1.89 2.63
CA ALA A 143 -14.27 1.16 1.87
C ALA A 143 -14.04 -0.37 1.83
N TYR A 144 -12.96 -0.86 2.45
CA TYR A 144 -12.51 -2.26 2.40
C TYR A 144 -12.26 -2.82 3.82
N LEU A 145 -12.93 -2.26 4.83
CA LEU A 145 -12.82 -2.72 6.22
C LEU A 145 -13.30 -4.17 6.39
N ASP A 146 -14.18 -4.65 5.52
CA ASP A 146 -14.62 -6.04 5.44
C ASP A 146 -13.49 -6.96 4.99
N VAL A 147 -12.72 -6.57 3.95
CA VAL A 147 -11.52 -7.29 3.49
C VAL A 147 -10.45 -7.27 4.58
N LEU A 148 -10.16 -6.12 5.18
CA LEU A 148 -9.25 -6.01 6.33
C LEU A 148 -9.66 -6.94 7.47
N SER A 149 -10.95 -6.98 7.82
CA SER A 149 -11.46 -7.87 8.87
C SER A 149 -11.33 -9.34 8.51
N ALA A 150 -11.56 -9.70 7.25
CA ALA A 150 -11.41 -11.07 6.78
C ALA A 150 -9.93 -11.50 6.81
N VAL A 151 -9.00 -10.67 6.33
CA VAL A 151 -7.56 -10.91 6.39
C VAL A 151 -7.10 -11.07 7.84
N SER A 152 -7.52 -10.18 8.74
CA SER A 152 -7.12 -10.23 10.15
C SER A 152 -7.55 -11.51 10.89
N LYS A 153 -8.53 -12.24 10.36
CA LYS A 153 -9.00 -13.53 10.90
C LYS A 153 -8.32 -14.72 10.25
N MET A 154 -7.68 -14.52 9.11
CA MET A 154 -7.03 -15.55 8.30
C MET A 154 -5.56 -15.75 8.70
N THR A 155 -4.89 -14.70 9.16
CA THR A 155 -3.46 -14.70 9.44
C THR A 155 -3.12 -13.94 10.72
N ASP A 156 -2.07 -14.37 11.42
CA ASP A 156 -1.48 -13.68 12.57
C ASP A 156 -0.37 -12.69 12.18
N TYR A 157 0.00 -12.64 10.90
CA TYR A 157 1.01 -11.69 10.39
C TYR A 157 0.52 -10.24 10.56
N PRO A 158 1.43 -9.27 10.75
CA PRO A 158 1.05 -7.87 10.83
C PRO A 158 0.28 -7.42 9.58
N LEU A 159 -0.89 -6.83 9.82
CA LEU A 159 -1.74 -6.26 8.78
C LEU A 159 -1.61 -4.74 8.75
N ALA A 160 -1.20 -4.19 7.61
CA ALA A 160 -1.23 -2.77 7.33
C ALA A 160 -2.52 -2.36 6.61
N ALA A 161 -2.96 -1.12 6.83
CA ALA A 161 -4.06 -0.50 6.10
C ALA A 161 -3.63 0.87 5.58
N TYR A 162 -3.93 1.16 4.31
CA TYR A 162 -3.65 2.46 3.73
C TYR A 162 -4.92 3.32 3.70
N ASN A 163 -4.95 4.36 4.53
CA ASN A 163 -5.93 5.44 4.44
C ASN A 163 -5.54 6.41 3.31
N VAL A 164 -6.12 6.21 2.14
CA VAL A 164 -5.61 6.77 0.87
C VAL A 164 -5.97 8.24 0.67
N SER A 165 -5.41 8.83 -0.39
CA SER A 165 -5.50 10.26 -0.67
C SER A 165 -6.93 10.76 -0.88
N GLY A 166 -7.80 9.97 -1.52
CA GLY A 166 -9.23 10.28 -1.66
C GLY A 166 -9.95 10.28 -0.32
N GLU A 167 -9.65 9.32 0.55
CA GLU A 167 -10.23 9.25 1.90
C GLU A 167 -9.82 10.46 2.75
N TYR A 168 -8.54 10.86 2.69
CA TYR A 168 -8.04 12.09 3.30
C TYR A 168 -8.73 13.34 2.74
N SER A 169 -8.78 13.47 1.42
CA SER A 169 -9.28 14.68 0.74
C SER A 169 -10.77 14.90 0.98
N MET A 170 -11.56 13.82 1.02
CA MET A 170 -12.98 13.92 1.35
C MET A 170 -13.21 14.48 2.75
N VAL A 171 -12.44 14.02 3.75
CA VAL A 171 -12.55 14.52 5.13
C VAL A 171 -12.13 15.99 5.20
N LYS A 172 -10.97 16.35 4.63
CA LYS A 172 -10.50 17.75 4.61
C LYS A 172 -11.52 18.66 3.92
N ALA A 173 -12.06 18.26 2.76
CA ALA A 173 -13.04 19.07 2.04
C ALA A 173 -14.33 19.28 2.85
N ALA A 174 -14.89 18.22 3.45
CA ALA A 174 -16.11 18.34 4.26
C ALA A 174 -15.89 19.17 5.53
N ALA A 175 -14.73 19.04 6.18
CA ALA A 175 -14.35 19.83 7.35
C ALA A 175 -14.18 21.33 7.01
N MET A 176 -13.51 21.65 5.89
CA MET A 176 -13.35 23.03 5.42
C MET A 176 -14.69 23.72 5.12
N ASN A 177 -15.71 22.96 4.73
CA ASN A 177 -17.07 23.47 4.53
C ASN A 177 -17.90 23.53 5.83
N GLY A 178 -17.33 23.12 6.97
CA GLY A 178 -18.00 23.09 8.26
C GLY A 178 -19.09 22.02 8.38
N TRP A 179 -19.09 21.00 7.50
CA TRP A 179 -20.10 19.94 7.52
C TRP A 179 -19.83 18.87 8.57
N ILE A 180 -18.55 18.67 8.91
CA ILE A 180 -18.11 17.66 9.87
C ILE A 180 -17.06 18.24 10.82
N ASP A 181 -16.95 17.62 12.00
CA ASP A 181 -15.80 17.79 12.89
C ASP A 181 -14.66 16.91 12.39
N GLU A 182 -13.58 17.53 11.93
CA GLU A 182 -12.44 16.83 11.34
C GLU A 182 -11.77 15.87 12.31
N LYS A 183 -11.38 16.38 13.50
CA LYS A 183 -10.66 15.60 14.51
C LYS A 183 -11.47 14.37 14.90
N ARG A 184 -12.78 14.53 15.10
CA ARG A 184 -13.68 13.44 15.45
C ARG A 184 -13.75 12.38 14.35
N ILE A 185 -13.97 12.78 13.09
CA ILE A 185 -14.12 11.84 11.98
C ILE A 185 -12.81 11.11 11.66
N VAL A 186 -11.68 11.82 11.65
CA VAL A 186 -10.38 11.19 11.41
C VAL A 186 -10.08 10.15 12.48
N MET A 187 -10.26 10.48 13.77
CA MET A 187 -10.01 9.53 14.85
C MET A 187 -10.96 8.33 14.79
N GLU A 188 -12.23 8.53 14.43
CA GLU A 188 -13.19 7.44 14.25
C GLU A 188 -12.78 6.50 13.10
N ASN A 189 -12.28 7.06 11.98
CA ASN A 189 -11.72 6.28 10.87
C ASN A 189 -10.50 5.44 11.30
N MET A 190 -9.56 6.04 12.05
CA MET A 190 -8.40 5.31 12.57
C MET A 190 -8.83 4.15 13.48
N ILE A 191 -9.77 4.40 14.39
CA ILE A 191 -10.33 3.37 15.28
C ILE A 191 -11.03 2.28 14.48
N ALA A 192 -11.77 2.62 13.42
CA ALA A 192 -12.42 1.65 12.56
C ALA A 192 -11.40 0.70 11.89
N MET A 193 -10.30 1.23 11.37
CA MET A 193 -9.21 0.44 10.79
C MET A 193 -8.51 -0.44 11.84
N LYS A 194 -8.23 0.10 13.03
CA LYS A 194 -7.67 -0.69 14.16
C LYS A 194 -8.62 -1.81 14.58
N ARG A 195 -9.92 -1.52 14.68
CA ARG A 195 -10.97 -2.50 15.03
C ARG A 195 -11.13 -3.58 13.96
N ALA A 196 -10.96 -3.23 12.69
CA ALA A 196 -10.94 -4.19 11.59
C ALA A 196 -9.70 -5.09 11.59
N GLY A 197 -8.70 -4.82 12.44
CA GLY A 197 -7.55 -5.71 12.66
C GLY A 197 -6.20 -5.11 12.26
N ALA A 198 -6.17 -3.93 11.65
CA ALA A 198 -4.91 -3.31 11.22
C ALA A 198 -3.98 -3.01 12.41
N LYS A 199 -2.73 -3.45 12.30
CA LYS A 199 -1.66 -3.14 13.26
C LYS A 199 -0.95 -1.85 12.88
N ILE A 200 -0.76 -1.62 11.58
CA ILE A 200 -0.08 -0.46 11.00
C ILE A 200 -1.10 0.34 10.17
N LEU A 201 -1.12 1.67 10.34
CA LEU A 201 -1.95 2.57 9.55
C LEU A 201 -1.04 3.52 8.78
N ILE A 202 -1.13 3.49 7.45
CA ILE A 202 -0.50 4.49 6.58
C ILE A 202 -1.56 5.55 6.28
N THR A 203 -1.35 6.78 6.75
CA THR A 203 -2.31 7.87 6.59
C THR A 203 -1.62 9.22 6.45
N TYR A 204 -2.19 10.08 5.61
CA TYR A 204 -1.79 11.49 5.50
C TYR A 204 -2.14 12.30 6.76
N HIS A 205 -3.03 11.79 7.62
CA HIS A 205 -3.37 12.39 8.90
C HIS A 205 -2.39 12.01 10.03
N ALA A 206 -1.27 11.33 9.75
CA ALA A 206 -0.42 10.76 10.79
C ALA A 206 0.09 11.80 11.81
N LEU A 207 0.48 12.99 11.34
CA LEU A 207 0.94 14.08 12.21
C LEU A 207 -0.20 14.64 13.07
N ASP A 208 -1.36 14.92 12.46
CA ASP A 208 -2.57 15.40 13.14
C ASP A 208 -3.00 14.40 14.24
N VAL A 209 -3.06 13.11 13.90
CA VAL A 209 -3.42 12.03 14.82
C VAL A 209 -2.42 11.90 15.97
N ALA A 210 -1.11 12.02 15.68
CA ALA A 210 -0.08 11.96 16.71
C ALA A 210 -0.18 13.12 17.71
N GLU A 211 -0.55 14.32 17.25
CA GLU A 211 -0.81 15.46 18.12
C GLU A 211 -2.05 15.23 18.98
N TRP A 212 -3.17 14.83 18.37
CA TRP A 212 -4.42 14.58 19.09
C TRP A 212 -4.32 13.47 20.14
N LEU A 213 -3.55 12.42 19.88
CA LEU A 213 -3.31 11.36 20.88
C LEU A 213 -2.57 11.90 22.10
N LYS A 214 -1.56 12.76 21.91
CA LYS A 214 -0.83 13.40 23.03
C LYS A 214 -1.72 14.34 23.84
N GLU A 215 -2.71 14.98 23.22
CA GLU A 215 -3.69 15.81 23.92
C GLU A 215 -4.63 14.96 24.78
N MET A 216 -5.02 13.77 24.30
CA MET A 216 -5.92 12.87 25.03
C MET A 216 -5.25 12.17 26.22
N GLU A 217 -3.91 12.09 26.24
CA GLU A 217 -3.13 11.55 27.36
C GLU A 217 -2.93 12.55 28.51
N LYS A 218 -3.23 13.84 28.29
CA LYS A 218 -3.13 14.91 29.29
C LYS A 218 -4.44 15.09 30.05
#